data_AF-A0A1G4RAM3-F1
#
_entry.id   AF-A0A1G4RAM3-F1
#
_cell.length_a   1.000
_cell.length_b   1.000
_cell.length_c   1.000
_cell.angle_alpha   90.00
_cell.angle_beta   90.00
_cell.angle_gamma   90.00
#
_symmetry.space_group_name_H-M   'P 1'
#
loop_
_entity.id
_entity.type
_entity.pdbx_description
1 polymer ?
#
loop_
_entity_poly.entity_id
_entity_poly.type
_entity_poly.pdbx_seq_one_letter_code
_entity_poly.pdbx_strand_id
1 'polypeptide(L)'
;MATTADQASAKQADDINAARTRLFSLDALRGFDMFWIMGGEKIFHGMAKATGSPFWSAIANQFTHPDWNGFHLYDLIFPLFLFMAGVSTPFSVGRELEKGKTRQQLLLRVIKRAFILVLLGLVVNNGLKIMPVSDIRFPSVLGRIGIAYMFANIIYLYSTERWQMFWFGFFIIGYWLLLKFTSAPGFPMGDLTMKGNFASYVDRSILPGRLYLGIHDPEGLFSTIPAISTGILGILTGLLLKKGGVTQMRKVTTMAVVGVIFLILAQIWNLDFPINKNLWTSSFVLHVGGLSLLLMALFYFIIDVKGYQKWAFYFRVIGMNSILIYISGHFIKWSYTTEGFFGWIGQLVGDPYNIVVMAICFVLVKWAFLYYLYTKKTFLRV
;
A
#
# COMPACT_ATOMS: atom_id res chain seq x y z
N MET A 1 -43.69 16.89 0.62
CA MET A 1 -42.65 16.73 1.67
C MET A 1 -42.48 15.23 1.90
N ALA A 2 -41.33 14.65 1.55
CA ALA A 2 -41.08 13.24 1.84
C ALA A 2 -41.06 13.04 3.36
N THR A 3 -41.74 12.00 3.86
CA THR A 3 -41.85 11.76 5.30
C THR A 3 -40.49 11.33 5.89
N THR A 4 -40.31 11.51 7.19
CA THR A 4 -39.10 11.04 7.91
C THR A 4 -38.88 9.52 7.75
N ALA A 5 -39.95 8.75 7.54
CA ALA A 5 -39.91 7.33 7.23
C ALA A 5 -39.38 7.04 5.80
N ASP A 6 -39.77 7.84 4.81
CA ASP A 6 -39.28 7.71 3.42
C ASP A 6 -37.78 8.01 3.33
N GLN A 7 -37.30 9.01 4.09
CA GLN A 7 -35.87 9.34 4.16
C GLN A 7 -35.05 8.26 4.89
N ALA A 8 -35.61 7.64 5.94
CA ALA A 8 -34.97 6.53 6.64
C ALA A 8 -34.91 5.25 5.79
N SER A 9 -35.98 4.94 5.06
CA SER A 9 -36.06 3.81 4.12
C SER A 9 -35.10 4.00 2.94
N ALA A 10 -35.04 5.20 2.36
CA ALA A 10 -34.09 5.54 1.30
C ALA A 10 -32.63 5.44 1.78
N LYS A 11 -32.34 5.90 2.99
CA LYS A 11 -31.00 5.79 3.61
C LYS A 11 -30.63 4.34 3.92
N GLN A 12 -31.58 3.53 4.38
CA GLN A 12 -31.38 2.10 4.65
C GLN A 12 -31.17 1.31 3.36
N ALA A 13 -31.92 1.62 2.29
CA ALA A 13 -31.71 1.05 0.96
C ALA A 13 -30.37 1.48 0.35
N ASP A 14 -29.95 2.73 0.55
CA ASP A 14 -28.64 3.23 0.16
C ASP A 14 -27.51 2.58 0.96
N ASP A 15 -27.69 2.33 2.26
CA ASP A 15 -26.70 1.64 3.11
C ASP A 15 -26.60 0.14 2.76
N ILE A 16 -27.71 -0.52 2.44
CA ILE A 16 -27.74 -1.92 1.96
C ILE A 16 -27.12 -2.03 0.57
N ASN A 17 -27.39 -1.09 -0.34
CA ASN A 17 -26.72 -1.04 -1.64
C ASN A 17 -25.25 -0.68 -1.49
N ALA A 18 -24.88 0.25 -0.61
CA ALA A 18 -23.48 0.59 -0.32
C ALA A 18 -22.71 -0.61 0.28
N ALA A 19 -23.35 -1.45 1.09
CA ALA A 19 -22.80 -2.70 1.58
C ALA A 19 -22.65 -3.76 0.47
N ARG A 20 -23.58 -3.84 -0.50
CA ARG A 20 -23.46 -4.68 -1.70
C ARG A 20 -22.42 -4.19 -2.72
N THR A 21 -22.05 -2.91 -2.70
CA THR A 21 -21.11 -2.31 -3.68
C THR A 21 -19.66 -2.30 -3.21
N ARG A 22 -19.39 -2.66 -1.94
CA ARG A 22 -18.04 -2.63 -1.36
C ARG A 22 -17.38 -4.01 -1.50
N LEU A 23 -16.31 -4.10 -2.29
CA LEU A 23 -15.55 -5.34 -2.53
C LEU A 23 -14.97 -5.88 -1.21
N PHE A 24 -15.43 -7.07 -0.81
CA PHE A 24 -14.99 -7.71 0.43
C PHE A 24 -13.54 -8.16 0.34
N SER A 25 -13.13 -8.71 -0.82
CA SER A 25 -11.74 -9.03 -1.12
C SER A 25 -10.79 -7.86 -0.97
N LEU A 26 -11.19 -6.65 -1.36
CA LEU A 26 -10.33 -5.48 -1.30
C LEU A 26 -10.02 -5.09 0.15
N ASP A 27 -11.02 -5.10 1.03
CA ASP A 27 -10.79 -4.81 2.45
C ASP A 27 -10.00 -5.95 3.13
N ALA A 28 -10.23 -7.21 2.75
CA ALA A 28 -9.47 -8.35 3.25
C ALA A 28 -8.00 -8.32 2.80
N LEU A 29 -7.73 -8.02 1.53
CA LEU A 29 -6.38 -7.89 1.00
C LEU A 29 -5.62 -6.75 1.68
N ARG A 30 -6.29 -5.60 1.91
CA ARG A 30 -5.71 -4.50 2.68
C ARG A 30 -5.36 -4.90 4.10
N GLY A 31 -6.22 -5.71 4.72
CA GLY A 31 -5.99 -6.25 6.05
C GLY A 31 -4.86 -7.25 6.12
N PHE A 32 -4.74 -8.12 5.11
CA PHE A 32 -3.63 -9.06 4.96
C PHE A 32 -2.31 -8.32 4.82
N ASP A 33 -2.29 -7.26 4.02
CA ASP A 33 -1.11 -6.42 3.83
C ASP A 33 -0.71 -5.70 5.14
N MET A 34 -1.68 -5.11 5.82
CA MET A 34 -1.49 -4.44 7.12
C MET A 34 -1.06 -5.39 8.24
N PHE A 35 -1.48 -6.66 8.20
CA PHE A 35 -1.14 -7.68 9.19
C PHE A 35 0.38 -7.85 9.34
N TRP A 36 1.13 -7.77 8.24
CA TRP A 36 2.58 -7.92 8.26
C TRP A 36 3.23 -6.80 9.06
N ILE A 37 3.03 -5.54 8.64
CA ILE A 37 3.64 -4.36 9.29
C ILE A 37 3.09 -4.06 10.69
N MET A 38 1.88 -4.53 11.04
CA MET A 38 1.39 -4.37 12.41
C MET A 38 2.07 -5.32 13.40
N GLY A 39 2.78 -6.36 12.94
CA GLY A 39 3.55 -7.25 13.79
C GLY A 39 3.62 -8.71 13.34
N GLY A 40 2.97 -9.10 12.23
CA GLY A 40 3.01 -10.48 11.73
C GLY A 40 4.42 -10.99 11.44
N GLU A 41 5.30 -10.13 10.92
CA GLU A 41 6.72 -10.44 10.67
C GLU A 41 7.47 -10.93 11.93
N LYS A 42 7.10 -10.42 13.12
CA LYS A 42 7.77 -10.73 14.39
C LYS A 42 7.66 -12.20 14.76
N ILE A 43 6.59 -12.86 14.32
CA ILE A 43 6.38 -14.30 14.54
C ILE A 43 7.48 -15.08 13.82
N PHE A 44 7.79 -14.71 12.58
CA PHE A 44 8.79 -15.40 11.76
C PHE A 44 10.22 -15.10 12.18
N HIS A 45 10.52 -13.84 12.53
CA HIS A 45 11.81 -13.49 13.15
C HIS A 45 12.00 -14.20 14.50
N GLY A 46 10.94 -14.28 15.31
CA GLY A 46 10.95 -15.04 16.56
C GLY A 46 11.22 -16.52 16.34
N MET A 47 10.57 -17.14 15.35
CA MET A 47 10.79 -18.54 15.01
C MET A 47 12.20 -18.81 14.51
N ALA A 48 12.75 -17.93 13.67
CA ALA A 48 14.14 -18.02 13.21
C ALA A 48 15.12 -17.95 14.39
N LYS A 49 14.93 -16.99 15.30
CA LYS A 49 15.77 -16.85 16.49
C LYS A 49 15.64 -18.03 17.45
N ALA A 50 14.42 -18.56 17.63
CA ALA A 50 14.16 -19.63 18.57
C ALA A 50 14.67 -21.00 18.10
N THR A 51 14.61 -21.25 16.79
CA THR A 51 15.00 -22.56 16.23
C THR A 51 16.42 -22.59 15.68
N GLY A 52 17.00 -21.44 15.29
CA GLY A 52 18.25 -21.38 14.55
C GLY A 52 18.21 -22.05 13.17
N SER A 53 17.02 -22.45 12.69
CA SER A 53 16.87 -23.24 11.47
C SER A 53 17.10 -22.39 10.21
N PRO A 54 17.85 -22.91 9.22
CA PRO A 54 18.00 -22.26 7.92
C PRO A 54 16.66 -21.98 7.22
N PHE A 55 15.66 -22.86 7.41
CA PHE A 55 14.33 -22.70 6.84
C PHE A 55 13.63 -21.45 7.41
N TRP A 56 13.59 -21.32 8.73
CA TRP A 56 12.96 -20.17 9.39
C TRP A 56 13.73 -18.87 9.12
N SER A 57 15.06 -18.93 9.06
CA SER A 57 15.90 -17.79 8.68
C SER A 57 15.65 -17.33 7.25
N ALA A 58 15.47 -18.25 6.29
CA ALA A 58 15.14 -17.90 4.91
C ALA A 58 13.77 -17.20 4.80
N ILE A 59 12.77 -17.66 5.56
CA ILE A 59 11.45 -17.00 5.64
C ILE A 59 11.57 -15.64 6.32
N ALA A 60 12.27 -15.55 7.44
CA ALA A 60 12.50 -14.29 8.16
C ALA A 60 13.19 -13.24 7.28
N ASN A 61 14.12 -13.67 6.41
CA ASN A 61 14.80 -12.79 5.48
C ASN A 61 13.83 -12.12 4.48
N GLN A 62 12.71 -12.77 4.12
CA GLN A 62 11.69 -12.18 3.26
C GLN A 62 10.94 -10.99 3.90
N PHE A 63 11.06 -10.80 5.22
CA PHE A 63 10.51 -9.66 5.97
C PHE A 63 11.53 -8.53 6.18
N THR A 64 12.66 -8.57 5.47
CA THR A 64 13.69 -7.51 5.45
C THR A 64 13.72 -6.82 4.09
N HIS A 65 14.45 -5.71 3.99
CA HIS A 65 14.68 -5.02 2.72
C HIS A 65 16.06 -5.37 2.17
N PRO A 66 16.19 -5.62 0.85
CA PRO A 66 17.49 -5.62 0.18
C PRO A 66 18.18 -4.26 0.34
N ASP A 67 19.51 -4.25 0.43
CA ASP A 67 20.27 -3.01 0.64
C ASP A 67 20.09 -1.98 -0.48
N TRP A 68 19.97 -2.44 -1.72
CA TRP A 68 19.78 -1.56 -2.88
C TRP A 68 18.92 -2.19 -3.98
N ASN A 69 19.47 -3.19 -4.67
CA ASN A 69 18.79 -3.94 -5.72
C ASN A 69 18.27 -5.27 -5.17
N GLY A 70 17.20 -5.76 -5.76
CA GLY A 70 16.54 -7.01 -5.38
C GLY A 70 15.13 -6.76 -4.90
N PHE A 71 14.51 -7.85 -4.44
CA PHE A 71 13.16 -7.85 -3.95
C PHE A 71 13.00 -8.90 -2.86
N HIS A 72 12.43 -8.49 -1.74
CA HIS A 72 11.87 -9.38 -0.73
C HIS A 72 10.36 -9.12 -0.61
N LEU A 73 9.60 -10.11 -0.12
CA LEU A 73 8.14 -9.98 0.01
C LEU A 73 7.70 -8.74 0.81
N TYR A 74 8.51 -8.30 1.77
CA TYR A 74 8.25 -7.09 2.54
C TYR A 74 8.20 -5.81 1.68
N ASP A 75 8.87 -5.78 0.53
CA ASP A 75 8.86 -4.65 -0.40
C ASP A 75 7.51 -4.48 -1.10
N LEU A 76 6.67 -5.53 -1.14
CA LEU A 76 5.35 -5.50 -1.78
C LEU A 76 4.34 -4.64 -1.01
N ILE A 77 4.51 -4.48 0.29
CA ILE A 77 3.49 -3.94 1.19
C ILE A 77 3.08 -2.53 0.76
N PHE A 78 4.05 -1.62 0.65
CA PHE A 78 3.76 -0.24 0.28
C PHE A 78 3.15 -0.12 -1.14
N PRO A 79 3.72 -0.70 -2.21
CA PRO A 79 3.10 -0.72 -3.54
C PRO A 79 1.69 -1.32 -3.55
N LEU A 80 1.44 -2.39 -2.78
CA LEU A 80 0.14 -3.05 -2.72
C LEU A 80 -0.92 -2.12 -2.12
N PHE A 81 -0.61 -1.37 -1.05
CA PHE A 81 -1.51 -0.32 -0.53
C PHE A 81 -1.87 0.74 -1.58
N LEU A 82 -0.89 1.21 -2.35
CA LEU A 82 -1.11 2.20 -3.40
C LEU A 82 -1.96 1.63 -4.55
N PHE A 83 -1.68 0.40 -4.97
CA PHE A 83 -2.50 -0.33 -5.94
C PHE A 83 -3.94 -0.47 -5.45
N MET A 84 -4.16 -0.93 -4.21
CA MET A 84 -5.50 -1.07 -3.63
C MET A 84 -6.25 0.26 -3.49
N ALA A 85 -5.52 1.35 -3.21
CA ALA A 85 -6.09 2.69 -3.22
C ALA A 85 -6.62 3.04 -4.63
N GLY A 86 -5.88 2.70 -5.68
CA GLY A 86 -6.33 2.79 -7.07
C GLY A 86 -7.54 1.90 -7.38
N VAL A 87 -7.54 0.63 -6.95
CA VAL A 87 -8.68 -0.30 -7.14
C VAL A 87 -9.97 0.27 -6.56
N SER A 88 -9.88 1.02 -5.46
CA SER A 88 -11.04 1.63 -4.81
C SER A 88 -11.60 2.86 -5.55
N THR A 89 -10.84 3.49 -6.46
CA THR A 89 -11.23 4.74 -7.13
C THR A 89 -12.52 4.63 -7.94
N PRO A 90 -12.73 3.61 -8.81
CA PRO A 90 -13.98 3.49 -9.58
C PRO A 90 -15.24 3.25 -8.71
N PHE A 91 -15.06 2.65 -7.53
CA PHE A 91 -16.13 2.40 -6.56
C PHE A 91 -16.40 3.59 -5.63
N SER A 92 -15.47 4.55 -5.54
CA SER A 92 -15.57 5.73 -4.69
C SER A 92 -15.75 6.99 -5.54
N VAL A 93 -14.67 7.53 -6.11
CA VAL A 93 -14.67 8.71 -6.98
C VAL A 93 -15.57 8.50 -8.20
N GLY A 94 -15.45 7.34 -8.87
CA GLY A 94 -16.26 7.03 -10.05
C GLY A 94 -17.76 6.96 -9.75
N ARG A 95 -18.14 6.35 -8.62
CA ARG A 95 -19.54 6.28 -8.17
C ARG A 95 -20.10 7.67 -7.84
N GLU A 96 -19.30 8.53 -7.21
CA GLU A 96 -19.73 9.88 -6.87
C GLU A 96 -19.89 10.76 -8.11
N LEU A 97 -19.07 10.53 -9.13
CA LEU A 97 -19.23 11.14 -10.46
C LEU A 97 -20.52 10.68 -11.14
N GLU A 98 -20.84 9.39 -11.08
CA GLU A 98 -22.13 8.84 -11.57
C GLU A 98 -23.34 9.39 -10.81
N LYS A 99 -23.18 9.71 -9.52
CA LYS A 99 -24.20 10.39 -8.70
C LYS A 99 -24.32 11.90 -8.98
N GLY A 100 -23.62 12.41 -10.01
CA GLY A 100 -23.75 13.80 -10.47
C GLY A 100 -22.85 14.82 -9.79
N LYS A 101 -21.85 14.41 -8.97
CA LYS A 101 -20.85 15.36 -8.44
C LYS A 101 -19.97 15.89 -9.55
N THR A 102 -19.60 17.17 -9.46
CA THR A 102 -18.74 17.79 -10.48
C THR A 102 -17.30 17.29 -10.35
N ARG A 103 -16.56 17.28 -11.47
CA ARG A 103 -15.13 16.89 -11.48
C ARG A 103 -14.31 17.77 -10.52
N GLN A 104 -14.62 19.06 -10.41
CA GLN A 104 -13.93 19.99 -9.51
C GLN A 104 -14.14 19.63 -8.04
N GLN A 105 -15.35 19.24 -7.63
CA GLN A 105 -15.62 18.80 -6.26
C GLN A 105 -14.82 17.54 -5.90
N LEU A 106 -14.72 16.60 -6.85
CA LEU A 106 -13.95 15.37 -6.68
C LEU A 106 -12.44 15.63 -6.66
N LEU A 107 -11.96 16.56 -7.51
CA LEU A 107 -10.57 17.00 -7.52
C LEU A 107 -10.15 17.56 -6.16
N LEU A 108 -10.92 18.50 -5.62
CA LEU A 108 -10.65 19.10 -4.30
C LEU A 108 -10.65 18.04 -3.19
N ARG A 109 -11.55 17.06 -3.24
CA ARG A 109 -11.58 15.94 -2.29
C ARG A 109 -10.29 15.10 -2.36
N VAL A 110 -9.83 14.79 -3.57
CA VAL A 110 -8.61 14.00 -3.80
C VAL A 110 -7.36 14.76 -3.35
N ILE A 111 -7.26 16.06 -3.66
CA ILE A 111 -6.17 16.94 -3.21
C ILE A 111 -6.15 17.04 -1.68
N LYS A 112 -7.31 17.26 -1.05
CA LYS A 112 -7.43 17.32 0.42
C LYS A 112 -6.94 16.01 1.06
N ARG A 113 -7.34 14.86 0.52
CA ARG A 113 -6.89 13.55 1.01
C ARG A 113 -5.37 13.40 0.91
N ALA A 114 -4.78 13.81 -0.22
CA ALA A 114 -3.34 13.77 -0.41
C ALA A 114 -2.60 14.66 0.60
N PHE A 115 -3.08 15.88 0.80
CA PHE A 115 -2.54 16.81 1.78
C PHE A 115 -2.58 16.25 3.21
N ILE A 116 -3.70 15.66 3.63
CA ILE A 116 -3.81 15.04 4.96
C ILE A 116 -2.82 13.86 5.09
N LEU A 117 -2.68 13.02 4.06
CA LEU A 117 -1.72 11.90 4.11
C LEU A 117 -0.27 12.37 4.16
N VAL A 118 0.07 13.47 3.49
CA VAL A 118 1.39 14.12 3.62
C VAL A 118 1.60 14.61 5.06
N LEU A 119 0.62 15.30 5.65
CA LEU A 119 0.72 15.76 7.04
C LEU A 119 0.86 14.60 8.03
N LEU A 120 0.05 13.55 7.89
CA LEU A 120 0.16 12.36 8.74
C LEU A 120 1.51 11.66 8.56
N GLY A 121 2.04 11.63 7.34
CA GLY A 121 3.37 11.11 7.04
C GLY A 121 4.49 11.91 7.71
N LEU A 122 4.41 13.24 7.70
CA LEU A 122 5.34 14.12 8.43
C LEU A 122 5.32 13.84 9.93
N VAL A 123 4.12 13.70 10.49
CA VAL A 123 3.90 13.39 11.91
C VAL A 123 4.45 12.00 12.26
N VAL A 124 4.28 11.01 11.39
CA VAL A 124 4.82 9.66 11.59
C VAL A 124 6.35 9.65 11.58
N ASN A 125 6.98 10.38 10.66
CA ASN A 125 8.44 10.39 10.54
C ASN A 125 9.15 11.20 11.65
N ASN A 126 8.55 12.31 12.08
CA ASN A 126 9.24 13.30 12.92
C ASN A 126 8.61 13.41 14.33
N GLY A 127 7.42 12.85 14.54
CA GLY A 127 6.62 13.10 15.72
C GLY A 127 6.06 14.53 15.75
N LEU A 128 5.39 14.88 16.86
CA LEU A 128 4.92 16.23 17.13
C LEU A 128 5.94 16.96 18.02
N LYS A 129 7.05 17.37 17.41
CA LYS A 129 8.15 18.07 18.08
C LYS A 129 8.59 19.26 17.25
N ILE A 130 8.96 20.35 17.92
CA ILE A 130 9.64 21.48 17.28
C ILE A 130 11.09 21.06 17.07
N MET A 131 11.56 21.14 15.82
CA MET A 131 12.94 20.81 15.44
C MET A 131 13.40 21.69 14.28
N PRO A 132 14.72 21.87 14.09
CA PRO A 132 15.27 22.55 12.94
C PRO A 132 14.82 21.89 11.64
N VAL A 133 14.59 22.70 10.59
CA VAL A 133 14.17 22.19 9.27
C VAL A 133 15.17 21.18 8.71
N SER A 134 16.47 21.33 9.00
CA SER A 134 17.53 20.40 8.61
C SER A 134 17.30 18.97 9.09
N ASP A 135 16.60 18.80 10.22
CA ASP A 135 16.43 17.49 10.87
C ASP A 135 15.11 16.82 10.48
N ILE A 136 14.21 17.57 9.85
CA ILE A 136 12.92 17.09 9.39
C ILE A 136 13.13 16.21 8.16
N ARG A 137 12.59 14.99 8.21
CA ARG A 137 12.44 14.12 7.04
C ARG A 137 11.05 14.31 6.44
N PHE A 138 10.99 15.04 5.33
CA PHE A 138 9.73 15.35 4.65
C PHE A 138 9.12 14.17 3.88
N PRO A 139 9.89 13.41 3.08
CA PRO A 139 9.35 12.28 2.33
C PRO A 139 8.93 11.15 3.28
N SER A 140 7.75 10.59 3.03
CA SER A 140 7.18 9.54 3.88
C SER A 140 6.33 8.59 3.05
N VAL A 141 6.18 7.36 3.54
CA VAL A 141 5.34 6.34 2.88
C VAL A 141 3.91 6.84 2.71
N LEU A 142 3.29 7.36 3.77
CA LEU A 142 1.94 7.93 3.71
C LEU A 142 1.84 9.10 2.74
N GLY A 143 2.80 10.03 2.77
CA GLY A 143 2.82 11.18 1.87
C GLY A 143 2.92 10.75 0.41
N ARG A 144 3.78 9.79 0.10
CA ARG A 144 3.93 9.24 -1.25
C ARG A 144 2.70 8.49 -1.73
N ILE A 145 2.05 7.68 -0.87
CA ILE A 145 0.73 7.09 -1.18
C ILE A 145 -0.26 8.20 -1.54
N GLY A 146 -0.30 9.28 -0.75
CA GLY A 146 -1.21 10.41 -0.96
C GLY A 146 -0.98 11.11 -2.31
N ILE A 147 0.28 11.46 -2.62
CA ILE A 147 0.65 12.18 -3.84
C ILE A 147 0.44 11.30 -5.08
N ALA A 148 0.91 10.04 -5.06
CA ALA A 148 0.72 9.14 -6.19
C ALA A 148 -0.76 8.84 -6.45
N TYR A 149 -1.54 8.61 -5.39
CA TYR A 149 -3.00 8.48 -5.48
C TYR A 149 -3.65 9.74 -6.07
N MET A 150 -3.21 10.94 -5.67
CA MET A 150 -3.74 12.19 -6.18
C MET A 150 -3.60 12.29 -7.70
N PHE A 151 -2.39 12.14 -8.21
CA PHE A 151 -2.12 12.23 -9.65
C PHE A 151 -2.81 11.11 -10.43
N ALA A 152 -2.84 9.87 -9.92
CA ALA A 152 -3.57 8.77 -10.54
C ALA A 152 -5.08 9.08 -10.65
N ASN A 153 -5.67 9.70 -9.63
CA ASN A 153 -7.08 10.10 -9.65
C ASN A 153 -7.35 11.32 -10.53
N ILE A 154 -6.41 12.26 -10.64
CA ILE A 154 -6.50 13.36 -11.61
C ILE A 154 -6.56 12.77 -13.01
N ILE A 155 -5.65 11.85 -13.34
CA ILE A 155 -5.65 11.17 -14.64
C ILE A 155 -6.99 10.44 -14.85
N TYR A 156 -7.50 9.73 -13.85
CA TYR A 156 -8.81 9.08 -13.94
C TYR A 156 -9.98 10.05 -14.22
N LEU A 157 -10.01 11.20 -13.54
CA LEU A 157 -11.09 12.19 -13.68
C LEU A 157 -11.14 12.86 -15.05
N TYR A 158 -9.99 13.01 -15.70
CA TYR A 158 -9.84 13.80 -16.93
C TYR A 158 -9.45 12.98 -18.16
N SER A 159 -9.30 11.66 -18.05
CA SER A 159 -8.89 10.80 -19.17
C SER A 159 -9.69 9.50 -19.27
N THR A 160 -9.75 8.95 -20.48
CA THR A 160 -10.42 7.66 -20.75
C THR A 160 -9.52 6.48 -20.36
N GLU A 161 -10.08 5.27 -20.27
CA GLU A 161 -9.33 4.04 -19.96
C GLU A 161 -8.12 3.84 -20.90
N ARG A 162 -8.25 4.19 -22.19
CA ARG A 162 -7.13 4.14 -23.15
C ARG A 162 -5.99 5.09 -22.78
N TRP A 163 -6.33 6.32 -22.40
CA TRP A 163 -5.34 7.30 -21.96
C TRP A 163 -4.74 6.96 -20.60
N GLN A 164 -5.49 6.32 -19.71
CA GLN A 164 -4.96 5.78 -18.45
C GLN A 164 -3.88 4.71 -18.73
N MET A 165 -4.11 3.79 -19.67
CA MET A 165 -3.10 2.82 -20.10
C MET A 165 -1.87 3.51 -20.73
N PHE A 166 -2.09 4.56 -21.54
CA PHE A 166 -0.99 5.35 -22.07
C PHE A 166 -0.15 5.99 -20.95
N TRP A 167 -0.77 6.64 -19.97
CA TRP A 167 -0.05 7.26 -18.85
C TRP A 167 0.69 6.24 -17.98
N PHE A 168 0.11 5.07 -17.77
CA PHE A 168 0.78 3.95 -17.10
C PHE A 168 2.11 3.61 -17.80
N GLY A 169 2.07 3.42 -19.12
CA GLY A 169 3.24 3.11 -19.95
C GLY A 169 4.22 4.27 -20.04
N PHE A 170 3.71 5.50 -20.21
CA PHE A 170 4.52 6.72 -20.31
C PHE A 170 5.37 6.95 -19.07
N PHE A 171 4.82 6.82 -17.86
CA PHE A 171 5.61 7.04 -16.66
C PHE A 171 6.67 5.96 -16.44
N ILE A 172 6.39 4.68 -16.72
CA ILE A 172 7.41 3.63 -16.54
C ILE A 172 8.47 3.66 -17.64
N ILE A 173 8.11 3.89 -18.90
CA ILE A 173 9.08 3.98 -20.00
C ILE A 173 9.87 5.28 -19.89
N GLY A 174 9.19 6.40 -19.67
CA GLY A 174 9.81 7.71 -19.51
C GLY A 174 10.78 7.76 -18.33
N TYR A 175 10.41 7.19 -17.19
CA TYR A 175 11.30 7.13 -16.02
C TYR A 175 12.53 6.24 -16.26
N TRP A 176 12.37 5.09 -16.91
CA TRP A 176 13.48 4.22 -17.30
C TRP A 176 14.44 4.93 -18.26
N LEU A 177 13.93 5.51 -19.35
CA LEU A 177 14.75 6.25 -20.31
C LEU A 177 15.47 7.41 -19.62
N LEU A 178 14.77 8.16 -18.78
CA LEU A 178 15.38 9.27 -18.07
C LEU A 178 16.52 8.80 -17.17
N LEU A 179 16.34 7.75 -16.37
CA LEU A 179 17.43 7.23 -15.51
C LEU A 179 18.57 6.57 -16.29
N LYS A 180 18.30 5.96 -17.46
CA LYS A 180 19.35 5.35 -18.29
C LYS A 180 20.12 6.37 -19.12
N PHE A 181 19.48 7.47 -19.51
CA PHE A 181 20.06 8.51 -20.36
C PHE A 181 20.43 9.79 -19.60
N THR A 182 20.39 9.76 -18.26
CA THR A 182 20.89 10.85 -17.41
C THR A 182 21.64 10.27 -16.21
N SER A 183 22.24 11.13 -15.40
CA SER A 183 22.94 10.79 -14.16
C SER A 183 23.07 12.04 -13.29
N ALA A 184 23.52 11.86 -12.05
CA ALA A 184 23.99 12.96 -11.24
C ALA A 184 25.25 13.61 -11.85
N PRO A 185 25.48 14.93 -11.65
CA PRO A 185 26.68 15.58 -12.13
C PRO A 185 27.97 14.87 -11.69
N GLY A 186 28.86 14.60 -12.63
CA GLY A 186 30.13 13.91 -12.37
C GLY A 186 30.07 12.38 -12.44
N PHE A 187 28.92 11.78 -12.77
CA PHE A 187 28.73 10.34 -12.92
C PHE A 187 28.42 9.96 -14.37
N PRO A 188 28.78 8.74 -14.81
CA PRO A 188 28.46 8.27 -16.16
C PRO A 188 26.94 8.17 -16.35
N MET A 189 26.50 8.37 -17.60
CA MET A 189 25.10 8.22 -17.98
C MET A 189 24.59 6.81 -17.64
N GLY A 190 23.41 6.73 -17.01
CA GLY A 190 22.82 5.46 -16.62
C GLY A 190 23.34 4.87 -15.30
N ASP A 191 24.11 5.64 -14.53
CA ASP A 191 24.53 5.23 -13.18
C ASP A 191 23.30 5.09 -12.25
N LEU A 192 23.06 3.88 -11.74
CA LEU A 192 21.96 3.57 -10.82
C LEU A 192 22.41 3.42 -9.36
N THR A 193 23.64 3.79 -9.04
CA THR A 193 24.14 3.81 -7.66
C THR A 193 23.46 4.91 -6.86
N MET A 194 23.47 4.80 -5.54
CA MET A 194 22.85 5.79 -4.65
C MET A 194 23.38 7.23 -4.88
N LYS A 195 24.67 7.36 -5.23
CA LYS A 195 25.33 8.65 -5.48
C LYS A 195 25.09 9.18 -6.89
N GLY A 196 25.20 8.29 -7.88
CA GLY A 196 25.25 8.63 -9.30
C GLY A 196 23.90 8.69 -10.00
N ASN A 197 22.84 8.16 -9.40
CA ASN A 197 21.52 8.21 -10.05
C ASN A 197 20.89 9.61 -10.01
N PHE A 198 20.17 9.93 -11.09
CA PHE A 198 19.54 11.23 -11.27
C PHE A 198 18.40 11.49 -10.27
N ALA A 199 17.66 10.46 -9.84
CA ALA A 199 16.56 10.63 -8.88
C ALA A 199 17.07 11.19 -7.53
N SER A 200 18.13 10.57 -6.96
CA SER A 200 18.79 11.06 -5.75
C SER A 200 19.30 12.49 -5.90
N TYR A 201 19.82 12.85 -7.07
CA TYR A 201 20.29 14.22 -7.33
C TYR A 201 19.13 15.22 -7.27
N VAL A 202 18.05 14.97 -8.01
CA VAL A 202 16.87 15.85 -8.03
C VAL A 202 16.26 15.98 -6.64
N ASP A 203 16.09 14.87 -5.93
CA ASP A 203 15.51 14.87 -4.59
C ASP A 203 16.36 15.72 -3.63
N ARG A 204 17.70 15.61 -3.65
CA ARG A 204 18.59 16.47 -2.85
C ARG A 204 18.51 17.95 -3.21
N SER A 205 18.24 18.29 -4.47
CA SER A 205 18.18 19.68 -4.93
C SER A 205 16.86 20.38 -4.57
N ILE A 206 15.78 19.63 -4.40
CA ILE A 206 14.42 20.18 -4.24
C ILE A 206 13.87 19.97 -2.83
N LEU A 207 14.17 18.83 -2.20
CA LEU A 207 13.61 18.51 -0.89
C LEU A 207 14.37 19.23 0.23
N PRO A 208 13.66 19.97 1.10
CA PRO A 208 14.27 20.53 2.29
C PRO A 208 14.55 19.45 3.35
N GLY A 209 15.38 19.81 4.32
CA GLY A 209 15.68 18.96 5.47
C GLY A 209 16.61 17.80 5.15
N ARG A 210 16.44 16.68 5.85
CA ARG A 210 17.27 15.49 5.67
C ARG A 210 16.56 14.41 4.87
N LEU A 211 17.35 13.64 4.13
CA LEU A 211 16.91 12.42 3.46
C LEU A 211 17.18 11.19 4.34
N TYR A 212 16.45 10.11 4.11
CA TYR A 212 16.55 8.88 4.90
C TYR A 212 17.98 8.29 4.98
N LEU A 213 18.64 8.17 3.83
CA LEU A 213 19.99 7.60 3.70
C LEU A 213 21.07 8.69 3.55
N GLY A 214 20.79 9.90 4.05
CA GLY A 214 21.64 11.08 3.92
C GLY A 214 21.59 11.71 2.53
N ILE A 215 21.92 10.96 1.48
CA ILE A 215 21.97 11.44 0.08
C ILE A 215 20.82 10.93 -0.80
N HIS A 216 20.00 10.02 -0.28
CA HIS A 216 18.89 9.40 -0.99
C HIS A 216 17.71 9.20 -0.04
N ASP A 217 16.50 9.37 -0.55
CA ASP A 217 15.28 9.00 0.16
C ASP A 217 14.45 8.03 -0.70
N PRO A 218 14.16 6.81 -0.21
CA PRO A 218 13.36 5.84 -0.95
C PRO A 218 11.96 6.36 -1.29
N GLU A 219 11.44 7.30 -0.50
CA GLU A 219 10.13 7.94 -0.68
C GLU A 219 10.20 9.32 -1.36
N GLY A 220 11.32 9.64 -2.01
CA GLY A 220 11.56 10.89 -2.72
C GLY A 220 10.49 11.30 -3.75
N LEU A 221 10.50 12.57 -4.12
CA LEU A 221 9.53 13.14 -5.06
C LEU A 221 9.75 12.58 -6.47
N PHE A 222 11.00 12.42 -6.88
CA PHE A 222 11.29 12.03 -8.25
C PHE A 222 10.88 10.58 -8.53
N SER A 223 11.15 9.66 -7.59
CA SER A 223 10.69 8.27 -7.68
C SER A 223 9.16 8.14 -7.50
N THR A 224 8.44 9.20 -7.12
CA THR A 224 6.97 9.18 -7.08
C THR A 224 6.35 9.08 -8.47
N ILE A 225 7.05 9.49 -9.54
CA ILE A 225 6.56 9.39 -10.93
C ILE A 225 6.15 7.95 -11.29
N PRO A 226 7.02 6.93 -11.20
CA PRO A 226 6.62 5.55 -11.47
C PRO A 226 5.64 4.98 -10.42
N ALA A 227 5.56 5.55 -9.21
CA ALA A 227 4.54 5.18 -8.23
C ALA A 227 3.12 5.56 -8.70
N ILE A 228 2.97 6.65 -9.46
CA ILE A 228 1.67 7.01 -10.08
C ILE A 228 1.17 5.85 -10.96
N SER A 229 2.03 5.19 -11.71
CA SER A 229 1.66 4.00 -12.52
C SER A 229 1.13 2.85 -11.66
N THR A 230 1.64 2.65 -10.45
CA THR A 230 1.10 1.64 -9.52
C THR A 230 -0.35 1.98 -9.13
N GLY A 231 -0.63 3.26 -8.88
CA GLY A 231 -1.99 3.76 -8.64
C GLY A 231 -2.90 3.61 -9.87
N ILE A 232 -2.42 3.93 -11.07
CA ILE A 232 -3.16 3.76 -12.33
C ILE A 232 -3.48 2.29 -12.58
N LEU A 233 -2.53 1.37 -12.36
CA LEU A 233 -2.75 -0.06 -12.49
C LEU A 233 -3.89 -0.54 -11.57
N GLY A 234 -3.92 -0.01 -10.35
CA GLY A 234 -5.03 -0.19 -9.43
C GLY A 234 -6.36 0.29 -10.01
N ILE A 235 -6.40 1.51 -10.56
CA ILE A 235 -7.60 2.11 -11.17
C ILE A 235 -8.12 1.25 -12.32
N LEU A 236 -7.24 0.82 -13.23
CA LEU A 236 -7.58 -0.07 -14.34
C LEU A 236 -8.14 -1.41 -13.85
N THR A 237 -7.56 -1.96 -12.78
CA THR A 237 -8.09 -3.18 -12.14
C THR A 237 -9.45 -2.94 -11.51
N GLY A 238 -9.66 -1.80 -10.84
CA GLY A 238 -10.96 -1.41 -10.29
C GLY A 238 -12.03 -1.26 -11.38
N LEU A 239 -11.66 -0.72 -12.55
CA LEU A 239 -12.54 -0.60 -13.72
C LEU A 239 -12.93 -1.98 -14.25
N LEU A 240 -11.98 -2.90 -14.39
CA LEU A 240 -12.24 -4.30 -14.74
C LEU A 240 -13.21 -4.97 -13.75
N LEU A 241 -13.00 -4.76 -12.44
CA LEU A 241 -13.86 -5.32 -11.39
C LEU A 241 -15.27 -4.72 -11.42
N LYS A 242 -15.42 -3.43 -11.72
CA LYS A 242 -16.72 -2.75 -11.83
C LYS A 242 -17.45 -3.07 -13.13
N LYS A 243 -16.74 -3.47 -14.19
CA LYS A 243 -17.30 -3.70 -15.53
C LYS A 243 -18.44 -4.73 -15.51
N GLY A 244 -19.63 -4.32 -15.97
CA GLY A 244 -20.78 -5.19 -16.20
C GLY A 244 -20.60 -6.07 -17.43
N GLY A 245 -21.36 -7.17 -17.52
CA GLY A 245 -21.33 -8.09 -18.66
C GLY A 245 -20.09 -9.00 -18.75
N VAL A 246 -19.13 -8.85 -17.84
CA VAL A 246 -17.96 -9.74 -17.71
C VAL A 246 -18.16 -10.66 -16.51
N THR A 247 -18.06 -11.97 -16.73
CA THR A 247 -18.20 -12.97 -15.64
C THR A 247 -17.11 -12.77 -14.59
N GLN A 248 -17.42 -13.08 -13.32
CA GLN A 248 -16.44 -12.94 -12.24
C GLN A 248 -15.18 -13.78 -12.48
N MET A 249 -15.33 -15.00 -13.01
CA MET A 249 -14.20 -15.86 -13.37
C MET A 249 -13.33 -15.28 -14.49
N ARG A 250 -13.93 -14.59 -15.48
CA ARG A 250 -13.15 -13.91 -16.51
C ARG A 250 -12.34 -12.76 -15.92
N LYS A 251 -12.88 -12.03 -14.95
CA LYS A 251 -12.14 -10.98 -14.21
C LYS A 251 -10.94 -11.58 -13.46
N VAL A 252 -11.14 -12.69 -12.74
CA VAL A 252 -10.05 -13.44 -12.06
C VAL A 252 -8.98 -13.85 -13.06
N THR A 253 -9.39 -14.47 -14.17
CA THR A 253 -8.46 -14.99 -15.18
C THR A 253 -7.68 -13.87 -15.85
N THR A 254 -8.34 -12.75 -16.21
CA THR A 254 -7.66 -11.57 -16.78
C THR A 254 -6.62 -11.02 -15.81
N MET A 255 -6.96 -10.82 -14.53
CA MET A 255 -5.99 -10.34 -13.54
C MET A 255 -4.82 -11.32 -13.38
N ALA A 256 -5.08 -12.63 -13.34
CA ALA A 256 -4.04 -13.63 -13.20
C ALA A 256 -3.09 -13.67 -14.40
N VAL A 257 -3.63 -13.67 -15.62
CA VAL A 257 -2.84 -13.69 -16.86
C VAL A 257 -2.00 -12.43 -17.00
N VAL A 258 -2.60 -11.24 -16.82
CA VAL A 258 -1.86 -9.98 -16.88
C VAL A 258 -0.80 -9.92 -15.77
N GLY A 259 -1.12 -10.42 -14.57
CA GLY A 259 -0.18 -10.51 -13.46
C GLY A 259 1.06 -11.34 -13.80
N VAL A 260 0.88 -12.53 -14.40
CA VAL A 260 1.98 -13.38 -14.86
C VAL A 260 2.79 -12.70 -15.96
N ILE A 261 2.13 -12.08 -16.94
CA ILE A 261 2.82 -11.32 -18.01
C ILE A 261 3.69 -10.22 -17.42
N PHE A 262 3.17 -9.46 -16.44
CA PHE A 262 3.92 -8.41 -15.78
C PHE A 262 5.15 -8.94 -15.03
N LEU A 263 5.03 -10.09 -14.36
CA LEU A 263 6.18 -10.74 -13.72
C LEU A 263 7.26 -11.15 -14.74
N ILE A 264 6.85 -11.75 -15.86
CA ILE A 264 7.79 -12.14 -16.93
C ILE A 264 8.50 -10.90 -17.48
N LEU A 265 7.75 -9.86 -17.84
CA LEU A 265 8.31 -8.60 -18.34
C LEU A 265 9.22 -7.93 -17.31
N ALA A 266 8.86 -7.98 -16.02
CA ALA A 266 9.70 -7.45 -14.95
C ALA A 266 11.04 -8.17 -14.86
N GLN A 267 11.07 -9.50 -14.98
CA GLN A 267 12.32 -10.27 -14.94
C GLN A 267 13.18 -10.06 -16.19
N ILE A 268 12.57 -9.91 -17.37
CA ILE A 268 13.31 -9.56 -18.59
C ILE A 268 13.93 -8.16 -18.44
N TRP A 269 13.15 -7.19 -17.95
CA TRP A 269 13.64 -5.81 -17.76
C TRP A 269 14.68 -5.72 -16.64
N ASN A 270 14.60 -6.58 -15.62
CA ASN A 270 15.57 -6.67 -14.53
C ASN A 270 17.02 -6.90 -15.02
N LEU A 271 17.20 -7.45 -16.23
CA LEU A 271 18.52 -7.66 -16.83
C LEU A 271 19.24 -6.33 -17.17
N ASP A 272 18.50 -5.28 -17.54
CA ASP A 272 19.06 -3.94 -17.85
C ASP A 272 18.75 -2.91 -16.75
N PHE A 273 17.56 -2.99 -16.16
CA PHE A 273 17.04 -2.05 -15.18
C PHE A 273 16.61 -2.82 -13.93
N PRO A 274 17.49 -2.94 -12.91
CA PRO A 274 17.26 -3.81 -11.77
C PRO A 274 15.96 -3.52 -11.03
N ILE A 275 15.32 -4.55 -10.51
CA ILE A 275 14.21 -4.44 -9.57
C ILE A 275 14.78 -3.75 -8.32
N ASN A 276 14.32 -2.54 -8.05
CA ASN A 276 14.85 -1.71 -6.99
C ASN A 276 13.74 -0.81 -6.43
N LYS A 277 13.38 -1.05 -5.16
CA LYS A 277 12.37 -0.30 -4.43
C LYS A 277 12.80 1.13 -4.12
N ASN A 278 14.08 1.35 -3.80
CA ASN A 278 14.63 2.67 -3.44
C ASN A 278 14.43 3.67 -4.59
N LEU A 279 14.68 3.24 -5.83
CA LEU A 279 14.44 4.03 -7.03
C LEU A 279 13.03 3.86 -7.60
N TRP A 280 12.25 2.91 -7.08
CA TRP A 280 10.93 2.53 -7.62
C TRP A 280 10.98 2.27 -9.13
N THR A 281 11.95 1.47 -9.54
CA THR A 281 12.24 1.22 -10.95
C THR A 281 11.04 0.65 -11.70
N SER A 282 11.03 0.84 -13.01
CA SER A 282 9.98 0.35 -13.91
C SER A 282 9.83 -1.17 -13.85
N SER A 283 10.94 -1.91 -13.72
CA SER A 283 10.95 -3.34 -13.46
C SER A 283 10.33 -3.67 -12.10
N PHE A 284 10.62 -2.88 -11.05
CA PHE A 284 9.96 -2.99 -9.76
C PHE A 284 8.45 -2.75 -9.85
N VAL A 285 7.99 -1.72 -10.56
CA VAL A 285 6.55 -1.44 -10.78
C VAL A 285 5.84 -2.62 -11.42
N LEU A 286 6.44 -3.22 -12.47
CA LEU A 286 5.85 -4.41 -13.10
C LEU A 286 5.90 -5.62 -12.16
N HIS A 287 6.98 -5.81 -11.41
CA HIS A 287 7.12 -6.92 -10.47
C HIS A 287 6.03 -6.88 -9.39
N VAL A 288 5.92 -5.75 -8.68
CA VAL A 288 4.94 -5.59 -7.60
C VAL A 288 3.52 -5.44 -8.14
N GLY A 289 3.35 -4.86 -9.33
CA GLY A 289 2.07 -4.81 -10.03
C GLY A 289 1.56 -6.19 -10.41
N GLY A 290 2.45 -7.07 -10.89
CA GLY A 290 2.15 -8.46 -11.19
C GLY A 290 1.72 -9.25 -9.95
N LEU A 291 2.47 -9.14 -8.85
CA LEU A 291 2.10 -9.75 -7.56
C LEU A 291 0.78 -9.19 -7.02
N SER A 292 0.56 -7.88 -7.14
CA SER A 292 -0.68 -7.23 -6.68
C SER A 292 -1.90 -7.72 -7.45
N LEU A 293 -1.79 -7.90 -8.78
CA LEU A 293 -2.85 -8.47 -9.61
C LEU A 293 -3.16 -9.93 -9.23
N LEU A 294 -2.12 -10.74 -8.98
CA LEU A 294 -2.28 -12.14 -8.56
C LEU A 294 -2.94 -12.25 -7.19
N LEU A 295 -2.52 -11.44 -6.22
CA LEU A 295 -3.14 -11.39 -4.90
C LEU A 295 -4.59 -10.91 -4.98
N MET A 296 -4.87 -9.87 -5.78
CA MET A 296 -6.24 -9.41 -5.99
C MET A 296 -7.10 -10.49 -6.66
N ALA A 297 -6.58 -11.21 -7.65
CA ALA A 297 -7.27 -12.32 -8.30
C ALA A 297 -7.58 -13.45 -7.31
N LEU A 298 -6.62 -13.83 -6.48
CA LEU A 298 -6.77 -14.87 -5.46
C LEU A 298 -7.83 -14.49 -4.42
N PHE A 299 -7.73 -13.30 -3.83
CA PHE A 299 -8.68 -12.84 -2.82
C PHE A 299 -10.09 -12.67 -3.40
N TYR A 300 -10.21 -12.07 -4.59
CA TYR A 300 -11.49 -11.94 -5.28
C TYR A 300 -12.11 -13.30 -5.59
N PHE A 301 -11.33 -14.27 -6.06
CA PHE A 301 -11.80 -15.62 -6.31
C PHE A 301 -12.30 -16.33 -5.04
N ILE A 302 -11.53 -16.29 -3.96
CA ILE A 302 -11.90 -16.99 -2.72
C ILE A 302 -13.12 -16.33 -2.06
N ILE A 303 -13.16 -15.01 -2.01
CA ILE A 303 -14.12 -14.26 -1.19
C ILE A 303 -15.37 -13.89 -1.97
N ASP A 304 -15.23 -13.32 -3.16
CA ASP A 304 -16.35 -12.77 -3.94
C ASP A 304 -16.91 -13.76 -4.96
N VAL A 305 -16.13 -14.77 -5.40
CA VAL A 305 -16.62 -15.84 -6.31
C VAL A 305 -17.04 -17.09 -5.55
N LYS A 306 -16.17 -17.65 -4.70
CA LYS A 306 -16.47 -18.85 -3.90
C LYS A 306 -17.27 -18.57 -2.63
N GLY A 307 -17.36 -17.32 -2.18
CA GLY A 307 -18.11 -16.95 -0.97
C GLY A 307 -17.46 -17.34 0.35
N TYR A 308 -16.17 -17.71 0.37
CA TYR A 308 -15.47 -18.07 1.62
C TYR A 308 -15.03 -16.82 2.38
N GLN A 309 -15.93 -16.28 3.21
CA GLN A 309 -15.75 -15.00 3.90
C GLN A 309 -15.28 -15.12 5.36
N LYS A 310 -15.37 -16.29 5.98
CA LYS A 310 -15.10 -16.46 7.43
C LYS A 310 -13.68 -16.05 7.83
N TRP A 311 -12.66 -16.53 7.11
CA TRP A 311 -11.26 -16.16 7.37
C TRP A 311 -10.97 -14.72 6.97
N ALA A 312 -11.63 -14.22 5.92
CA ALA A 312 -11.48 -12.86 5.42
C ALA A 312 -11.97 -11.82 6.45
N PHE A 313 -12.87 -12.19 7.37
CA PHE A 313 -13.30 -11.34 8.47
C PHE A 313 -12.13 -10.89 9.34
N TYR A 314 -11.20 -11.79 9.67
CA TYR A 314 -10.04 -11.46 10.49
C TYR A 314 -9.23 -10.31 9.88
N PHE A 315 -8.88 -10.44 8.59
CA PHE A 315 -8.15 -9.40 7.88
C PHE A 315 -8.99 -8.15 7.65
N ARG A 316 -10.28 -8.29 7.33
CA ARG A 316 -11.17 -7.14 7.11
C ARG A 316 -11.19 -6.19 8.31
N VAL A 317 -11.23 -6.71 9.54
CA VAL A 317 -11.17 -5.89 10.77
C VAL A 317 -9.93 -5.00 10.76
N ILE A 318 -8.78 -5.54 10.35
CA ILE A 318 -7.53 -4.80 10.22
C ILE A 318 -7.62 -3.77 9.08
N GLY A 319 -8.05 -4.21 7.90
CA GLY A 319 -8.08 -3.41 6.67
C GLY A 319 -9.04 -2.21 6.72
N MET A 320 -10.06 -2.24 7.58
CA MET A 320 -10.98 -1.11 7.76
C MET A 320 -10.38 0.05 8.59
N ASN A 321 -9.28 -0.19 9.30
CA ASN A 321 -8.59 0.78 10.15
C ASN A 321 -7.07 0.80 9.91
N SER A 322 -6.63 0.53 8.67
CA SER A 322 -5.21 0.38 8.33
C SER A 322 -4.36 1.62 8.63
N ILE A 323 -4.87 2.82 8.33
CA ILE A 323 -4.16 4.07 8.62
C ILE A 323 -3.99 4.24 10.14
N LEU A 324 -5.03 3.93 10.92
CA LEU A 324 -4.99 4.07 12.37
C LEU A 324 -3.97 3.12 13.00
N ILE A 325 -3.97 1.84 12.61
CA ILE A 325 -3.05 0.86 13.20
C ILE A 325 -1.60 1.08 12.77
N TYR A 326 -1.38 1.64 11.57
CA TYR A 326 -0.06 2.08 11.14
C TYR A 326 0.45 3.23 12.02
N ILE A 327 -0.33 4.31 12.13
CA ILE A 327 0.04 5.49 12.90
C ILE A 327 0.20 5.17 14.39
N SER A 328 -0.67 4.33 14.95
CA SER A 328 -0.61 3.96 16.36
C SER A 328 0.68 3.22 16.73
N GLY A 329 1.38 2.60 15.78
CA GLY A 329 2.69 1.99 16.01
C GLY A 329 3.76 3.00 16.45
N HIS A 330 3.58 4.27 16.13
CA HIS A 330 4.51 5.35 16.49
C HIS A 330 4.16 6.04 17.80
N PHE A 331 2.89 6.03 18.20
CA PHE A 331 2.39 6.78 19.37
C PHE A 331 1.99 5.88 20.55
N ILE A 332 1.65 4.62 20.31
CA ILE A 332 1.24 3.66 21.33
C ILE A 332 2.33 2.61 21.51
N LYS A 333 2.82 2.47 22.75
CA LYS A 333 3.78 1.44 23.14
C LYS A 333 3.09 0.07 23.28
N TRP A 334 2.76 -0.55 22.15
CA TRP A 334 2.05 -1.83 22.11
C TRP A 334 2.78 -2.98 22.83
N SER A 335 4.11 -2.95 22.92
CA SER A 335 4.90 -3.94 23.67
C SER A 335 4.55 -3.91 25.15
N TYR A 336 4.48 -2.72 25.75
CA TYR A 336 4.11 -2.53 27.15
C TYR A 336 2.73 -3.13 27.45
N THR A 337 1.73 -2.83 26.61
CA THR A 337 0.38 -3.42 26.77
C THR A 337 0.40 -4.93 26.64
N THR A 338 1.18 -5.46 25.69
CA THR A 338 1.28 -6.92 25.47
C THR A 338 1.93 -7.63 26.65
N GLU A 339 3.03 -7.09 27.17
CA GLU A 339 3.71 -7.60 28.36
C GLU A 339 2.81 -7.53 29.60
N GLY A 340 2.08 -6.42 29.78
CA GLY A 340 1.15 -6.27 30.90
C GLY A 340 0.03 -7.31 30.93
N PHE A 341 -0.55 -7.67 29.76
CA PHE A 341 -1.63 -8.66 29.70
C PHE A 341 -1.14 -10.11 29.60
N PHE A 342 -0.04 -10.35 28.88
CA PHE A 342 0.37 -11.69 28.46
C PHE A 342 1.80 -12.06 28.86
N GLY A 343 2.51 -11.23 29.63
CA GLY A 343 3.86 -11.53 30.08
C GLY A 343 3.95 -12.86 30.86
N TRP A 344 2.91 -13.21 31.62
CA TRP A 344 2.81 -14.50 32.30
C TRP A 344 2.80 -15.68 31.33
N ILE A 345 2.19 -15.55 30.14
CA ILE A 345 2.23 -16.60 29.10
C ILE A 345 3.65 -16.76 28.58
N GLY A 346 4.34 -15.64 28.30
CA GLY A 346 5.74 -15.66 27.87
C GLY A 346 6.64 -16.36 28.89
N GLN A 347 6.43 -16.08 30.18
CA GLN A 347 7.16 -16.73 31.29
C GLN A 347 6.86 -18.24 31.39
N LEU A 348 5.60 -18.65 31.23
CA LEU A 348 5.22 -20.06 31.24
C LEU A 348 5.83 -20.86 30.08
N VAL A 349 5.92 -20.25 28.90
CA VAL A 349 6.50 -20.90 27.71
C VAL A 349 8.03 -20.99 27.83
N GLY A 350 8.66 -19.96 28.37
CA GLY A 350 10.11 -19.91 28.57
C GLY A 350 10.92 -19.77 27.27
N ASP A 351 12.24 -19.68 27.41
CA ASP A 351 13.14 -19.54 26.28
C ASP A 351 13.36 -20.88 25.55
N PRO A 352 13.55 -20.85 24.22
CA PRO A 352 13.61 -19.65 23.37
C PRO A 352 12.26 -19.26 22.75
N TYR A 353 11.17 -20.00 23.01
CA TYR A 353 9.89 -19.82 22.32
C TYR A 353 9.00 -18.68 22.85
N ASN A 354 9.33 -18.13 24.02
CA ASN A 354 8.69 -16.92 24.57
C ASN A 354 8.56 -15.81 23.51
N ILE A 355 9.62 -15.55 22.73
CA ILE A 355 9.60 -14.50 21.69
C ILE A 355 8.51 -14.71 20.63
N VAL A 356 8.20 -15.96 20.28
CA VAL A 356 7.19 -16.31 19.27
C VAL A 356 5.79 -16.10 19.85
N VAL A 357 5.56 -16.60 21.05
CA VAL A 357 4.25 -16.49 21.71
C VAL A 357 3.93 -15.02 22.02
N MET A 358 4.91 -14.25 22.48
CA MET A 358 4.73 -12.81 22.70
C MET A 358 4.49 -12.04 21.40
N ALA A 359 5.06 -12.45 20.27
CA ALA A 359 4.74 -11.88 18.97
C ALA A 359 3.28 -12.17 18.54
N ILE A 360 2.78 -13.38 18.80
CA ILE A 360 1.36 -13.73 18.56
C ILE A 360 0.45 -12.89 19.46
N CYS A 361 0.76 -12.80 20.75
CA CYS A 361 0.02 -11.95 21.70
C CYS A 361 0.05 -10.47 21.27
N PHE A 362 1.17 -9.97 20.76
CA PHE A 362 1.30 -8.59 20.27
C PHE A 362 0.34 -8.30 19.11
N VAL A 363 0.24 -9.22 18.15
CA VAL A 363 -0.74 -9.11 17.06
C VAL A 363 -2.17 -9.23 17.59
N LEU A 364 -2.42 -10.14 18.54
CA LEU A 364 -3.74 -10.34 19.13
C LEU A 364 -4.24 -9.10 19.87
N VAL A 365 -3.40 -8.43 20.67
CA VAL A 365 -3.75 -7.19 21.37
C VAL A 365 -4.17 -6.11 20.38
N LYS A 366 -3.36 -5.90 19.34
CA LYS A 366 -3.67 -4.93 18.29
C LYS A 366 -4.95 -5.29 17.52
N TRP A 367 -5.14 -6.56 17.21
CA TRP A 367 -6.35 -7.04 16.54
C TRP A 367 -7.59 -6.83 17.43
N ALA A 368 -7.51 -7.13 18.72
CA ALA A 368 -8.60 -6.92 19.67
C ALA A 368 -8.97 -5.43 19.80
N PHE A 369 -7.98 -4.55 19.80
CA PHE A 369 -8.20 -3.10 19.73
C PHE A 369 -8.97 -2.69 18.46
N LEU A 370 -8.56 -3.20 17.29
CA LEU A 370 -9.25 -2.92 16.04
C LEU A 370 -10.64 -3.54 15.98
N TYR A 371 -10.82 -4.73 16.56
CA TYR A 371 -12.10 -5.40 16.67
C TYR A 371 -13.06 -4.59 17.55
N TYR A 372 -12.59 -4.05 18.68
CA TYR A 372 -13.38 -3.15 19.51
C TYR A 372 -13.86 -1.94 18.70
N LEU A 373 -12.98 -1.26 17.98
CA LEU A 373 -13.36 -0.14 17.11
C LEU A 373 -14.34 -0.55 16.01
N TYR A 374 -14.16 -1.74 15.43
CA TYR A 374 -15.07 -2.32 14.44
C TYR A 374 -16.49 -2.51 15.03
N THR A 375 -16.61 -3.06 16.24
CA THR A 375 -17.93 -3.22 16.90
C THR A 375 -18.60 -1.89 17.19
N LYS A 376 -17.82 -0.84 17.47
CA LYS A 376 -18.30 0.54 17.68
C LYS A 376 -18.51 1.33 16.40
N LYS A 377 -18.19 0.75 15.22
CA LYS A 377 -18.24 1.39 13.91
C LYS A 377 -17.38 2.65 13.80
N THR A 378 -16.28 2.71 14.56
CA THR A 378 -15.33 3.83 14.55
C THR A 378 -14.22 3.54 13.55
N PHE A 379 -14.10 4.38 12.52
CA PHE A 379 -13.10 4.22 11.46
C PHE A 379 -12.38 5.53 11.16
N LEU A 380 -11.05 5.53 11.22
CA LEU A 380 -10.26 6.67 10.75
C LEU A 380 -10.30 6.72 9.22
N ARG A 381 -10.85 7.79 8.65
CA ARG A 381 -10.98 8.01 7.20
C ARG A 381 -10.37 9.36 6.84
N VAL A 382 -9.77 9.43 5.65
CA VAL A 382 -9.06 10.60 5.13
C VAL A 382 -9.61 11.01 3.77
#